data_AF-A0AAX0IXU4-F1
#
_entry.id   AF-A0AAX0IXU4-F1
#
_cell.length_a   1.000
_cell.length_b   1.000
_cell.length_c   1.000
_cell.angle_alpha   90.00
_cell.angle_beta   90.00
_cell.angle_gamma   90.00
#
_symmetry.space_group_name_H-M   'P 1'
#
loop_
_entity.id
_entity.type
_entity.pdbx_description
1 polymer ?
#
loop_
_entity_poly.entity_id
_entity_poly.type
_entity_poly.pdbx_seq_one_letter_code
_entity_poly.pdbx_strand_id
1 'polypeptide(L)'
;MKKRLLTVLVTGTVLTLGALAPNVSAQDFDSQINSVNSTIANINDKKAAVNATIDSLVSELSGVQTKIDATQAQKAEAQAAIDSLKSEISKLEKVIAERNERLEEQARAVQTNGARSYVDFLLNAENLSDIVNRIGVVMDLIGANRDLMQQQAEDKKQVETKEEQQQAKLAEQQKAEEELQGLQTKLNETFDKNKVLLANLSQEELAEISKRDGLVAEKEAFQKRLAEEKAKAEAEAARIAEASRQALAAEAAKAAETVAAATSTPAPAASNTQAQTTAAAPAAQATAAPAATKQSSSYTYTAGGGFPAVDPSYRAALNGGYFGQCTYYVFNRMAQVGTPIGHSMMGNAAEWPAYARSYGYSVSNSPSAGSAIVFQQGLAGADPTYGHVAFVEAVNADGSLYISEMNVQGLNVISYRTISASVAARATYIRF
;
A
#
# COMPACT_ATOMS: atom_id res chain seq x y z
N MET A 1 -84.15 -63.10 27.29
CA MET A 1 -82.94 -63.94 27.06
C MET A 1 -82.26 -63.47 25.79
N LYS A 2 -80.92 -63.28 25.81
CA LYS A 2 -79.93 -63.52 24.74
C LYS A 2 -80.22 -62.91 23.34
N LYS A 3 -79.32 -62.27 22.60
CA LYS A 3 -77.86 -62.00 22.63
C LYS A 3 -77.55 -61.32 21.27
N ARG A 4 -76.40 -60.63 21.16
CA ARG A 4 -75.60 -60.34 19.91
C ARG A 4 -76.06 -59.13 19.07
N LEU A 5 -75.21 -58.32 18.42
CA LEU A 5 -73.77 -58.27 18.17
C LEU A 5 -73.42 -56.92 17.47
N LEU A 6 -72.17 -56.47 17.63
CA LEU A 6 -71.30 -55.82 16.62
C LEU A 6 -71.32 -54.28 16.37
N THR A 7 -70.29 -53.64 16.93
CA THR A 7 -69.25 -52.76 16.31
C THR A 7 -69.52 -52.11 14.95
N VAL A 8 -69.49 -50.75 14.89
CA VAL A 8 -68.95 -49.97 13.76
C VAL A 8 -68.29 -48.68 14.25
N LEU A 9 -66.96 -48.69 14.19
CA LEU A 9 -66.00 -47.64 13.83
C LEU A 9 -66.55 -46.21 13.54
N VAL A 10 -66.13 -45.22 14.33
CA VAL A 10 -65.88 -43.85 13.82
C VAL A 10 -64.48 -43.44 14.27
N THR A 11 -63.55 -43.57 13.33
CA THR A 11 -62.18 -43.08 13.36
C THR A 11 -62.16 -41.57 13.57
N GLY A 12 -61.81 -41.13 14.78
CA GLY A 12 -61.44 -39.75 15.07
C GLY A 12 -59.98 -39.50 14.71
N THR A 13 -59.68 -39.39 13.42
CA THR A 13 -58.47 -38.72 12.93
C THR A 13 -58.53 -37.26 13.38
N VAL A 14 -57.87 -36.94 14.50
CA VAL A 14 -57.49 -35.56 14.81
C VAL A 14 -56.45 -35.18 13.76
N LEU A 15 -56.87 -34.33 12.82
CA LEU A 15 -56.02 -33.71 11.81
C LEU A 15 -54.84 -33.04 12.50
N THR A 16 -53.68 -33.69 12.44
CA THR A 16 -52.39 -33.03 12.50
C THR A 16 -52.26 -32.17 11.24
N LEU A 17 -52.70 -30.91 11.31
CA LEU A 17 -52.28 -29.89 10.33
C LEU A 17 -50.83 -29.49 10.67
N GLY A 18 -49.90 -30.40 10.37
CA GLY A 18 -48.50 -30.07 10.21
C GLY A 18 -48.36 -29.32 8.90
N ALA A 19 -48.36 -28.00 8.95
CA ALA A 19 -47.86 -27.20 7.85
C ALA A 19 -46.37 -27.53 7.68
N LEU A 20 -46.03 -28.34 6.68
CA LEU A 20 -44.66 -28.53 6.21
C LEU A 20 -44.21 -27.21 5.56
N ALA A 21 -43.76 -26.26 6.37
CA ALA A 21 -42.80 -25.27 5.90
C ALA A 21 -41.48 -26.00 5.63
N PRO A 22 -40.72 -25.66 4.58
CA PRO A 22 -39.37 -26.18 4.43
C PRO A 22 -38.56 -25.83 5.69
N ASN A 23 -38.19 -26.85 6.46
CA ASN A 23 -37.38 -26.73 7.68
C ASN A 23 -35.94 -26.36 7.30
N VAL A 24 -35.68 -25.08 7.06
CA VAL A 24 -34.31 -24.56 7.10
C VAL A 24 -33.98 -24.37 8.58
N SER A 25 -33.16 -25.26 9.14
CA SER A 25 -32.78 -25.18 10.56
C SER A 25 -31.81 -24.01 10.80
N ALA A 26 -31.90 -23.36 11.96
CA ALA A 26 -30.94 -22.32 12.36
C ALA A 26 -29.47 -22.83 12.36
N GLN A 27 -29.27 -24.14 12.58
CA GLN A 27 -27.94 -24.78 12.49
C GLN A 27 -27.33 -24.74 11.08
N ASP A 28 -28.17 -24.66 10.04
CA ASP A 28 -27.71 -24.62 8.65
C ASP A 28 -27.13 -23.24 8.30
N PHE A 29 -27.77 -22.16 8.76
CA PHE A 29 -27.24 -20.79 8.60
C PHE A 29 -25.91 -20.59 9.34
N ASP A 30 -25.78 -21.12 10.55
CA ASP A 30 -24.53 -21.01 11.33
C ASP A 30 -23.36 -21.72 10.62
N SER A 31 -23.61 -22.91 10.05
CA SER A 31 -22.61 -23.63 9.26
C SER A 31 -22.17 -22.83 8.02
N GLN A 32 -23.14 -22.28 7.27
CA GLN A 32 -22.86 -21.47 6.08
C GLN A 32 -22.09 -20.20 6.41
N ILE A 33 -22.47 -19.48 7.48
CA ILE A 33 -21.76 -18.28 7.96
C ILE A 33 -20.32 -18.62 8.37
N ASN A 34 -20.12 -19.72 9.09
CA ASN A 34 -18.78 -20.16 9.49
C ASN A 34 -17.91 -20.55 8.29
N SER A 35 -18.50 -21.19 7.28
CA SER A 35 -17.80 -21.50 6.02
C SER A 35 -17.36 -20.22 5.29
N VAL A 36 -18.25 -19.23 5.16
CA VAL A 36 -17.93 -17.95 4.50
C VAL A 36 -16.86 -17.18 5.30
N ASN A 37 -16.97 -17.14 6.63
CA ASN A 37 -15.94 -16.53 7.50
C ASN A 37 -14.58 -17.21 7.33
N SER A 38 -14.54 -18.53 7.15
CA SER A 38 -13.30 -19.27 6.88
C SER A 38 -12.70 -18.91 5.52
N THR A 39 -13.54 -18.73 4.48
CA THR A 39 -13.10 -18.24 3.18
C THR A 39 -12.53 -16.81 3.26
N ILE A 40 -13.20 -15.90 3.98
CA ILE A 40 -12.73 -14.53 4.20
C ILE A 40 -11.37 -14.52 4.93
N ALA A 41 -11.19 -15.38 5.94
CA ALA A 41 -9.91 -15.53 6.62
C ALA A 41 -8.81 -16.01 5.65
N ASN A 42 -9.10 -17.01 4.82
CA ASN A 42 -8.14 -17.51 3.82
C ASN A 42 -7.77 -16.44 2.77
N ILE A 43 -8.74 -15.64 2.33
CA ILE A 43 -8.48 -14.52 1.41
C ILE A 43 -7.58 -13.48 2.08
N ASN A 44 -7.81 -13.16 3.35
CA ASN A 44 -6.95 -12.25 4.10
C ASN A 44 -5.52 -12.78 4.27
N ASP A 45 -5.35 -14.07 4.55
CA ASP A 45 -4.03 -14.71 4.62
C ASP A 45 -3.30 -14.64 3.26
N LYS A 46 -4.02 -14.89 2.16
CA LYS A 46 -3.47 -14.73 0.80
C LYS A 46 -3.07 -13.29 0.51
N LYS A 47 -3.90 -12.31 0.89
CA LYS A 47 -3.58 -10.87 0.74
C LYS A 47 -2.32 -10.50 1.53
N ALA A 48 -2.17 -11.01 2.75
CA ALA A 48 -0.97 -10.81 3.56
C ALA A 48 0.29 -11.40 2.90
N ALA A 49 0.20 -12.62 2.36
CA ALA A 49 1.30 -13.27 1.63
C ALA A 49 1.68 -12.53 0.34
N VAL A 50 0.69 -12.05 -0.42
CA VAL A 50 0.91 -11.23 -1.63
C VAL A 50 1.57 -9.90 -1.25
N ASN A 51 1.14 -9.24 -0.17
CA ASN A 51 1.78 -8.01 0.31
C ASN A 51 3.23 -8.24 0.72
N ALA A 52 3.55 -9.33 1.43
CA ALA A 52 4.92 -9.68 1.76
C ALA A 52 5.79 -9.93 0.50
N THR A 53 5.20 -10.52 -0.54
CA THR A 53 5.86 -10.69 -1.85
C THR A 53 6.12 -9.35 -2.53
N ILE A 54 5.15 -8.43 -2.48
CA ILE A 54 5.29 -7.06 -2.99
C ILE A 54 6.42 -6.33 -2.27
N ASP A 55 6.50 -6.40 -0.94
CA ASP A 55 7.56 -5.77 -0.16
C ASP A 55 8.95 -6.33 -0.52
N SER A 56 9.06 -7.65 -0.71
CA SER A 56 10.31 -8.30 -1.18
C SER A 56 10.70 -7.79 -2.56
N LEU A 57 9.75 -7.72 -3.51
CA LEU A 57 10.00 -7.23 -4.86
C LEU A 57 10.44 -5.76 -4.88
N VAL A 58 9.90 -4.92 -4.00
CA VAL A 58 10.34 -3.52 -3.84
C VAL A 58 11.79 -3.46 -3.37
N SER A 59 12.16 -4.28 -2.38
CA SER A 59 13.54 -4.37 -1.90
C SER A 59 14.50 -4.86 -3.00
N GLU A 60 14.09 -5.87 -3.77
CA GLU A 60 14.87 -6.39 -4.89
C GLU A 60 15.04 -5.36 -6.00
N LEU A 61 13.98 -4.63 -6.37
CA LEU A 61 14.02 -3.55 -7.37
C LEU A 61 14.96 -2.43 -6.95
N SER A 62 14.93 -2.01 -5.68
CA SER A 62 15.85 -1.01 -5.14
C SER A 62 17.30 -1.50 -5.18
N GLY A 63 17.54 -2.77 -4.84
CA GLY A 63 18.86 -3.40 -4.93
C GLY A 63 19.38 -3.48 -6.36
N VAL A 64 18.52 -3.84 -7.33
CA VAL A 64 18.87 -3.87 -8.75
C VAL A 64 19.17 -2.46 -9.27
N GLN A 65 18.36 -1.46 -8.92
CA GLN A 65 18.62 -0.07 -9.32
C GLN A 65 19.98 0.42 -8.81
N THR A 66 20.31 0.14 -7.54
CA THR A 66 21.61 0.49 -6.96
C THR A 66 22.78 -0.15 -7.74
N LYS A 67 22.61 -1.41 -8.18
CA LYS A 67 23.63 -2.10 -9.00
C LYS A 67 23.74 -1.50 -10.40
N ILE A 68 22.64 -1.05 -11.00
CA ILE A 68 22.65 -0.35 -12.29
C ILE A 68 23.45 0.94 -12.17
N ASP A 69 23.13 1.78 -11.17
CA ASP A 69 23.80 3.06 -10.95
C ASP A 69 25.31 2.88 -10.72
N ALA A 70 25.68 1.88 -9.90
CA ALA A 70 27.08 1.54 -9.65
C ALA A 70 27.80 1.05 -10.91
N THR A 71 27.14 0.22 -11.73
CA THR A 71 27.71 -0.28 -13.00
C THR A 71 27.90 0.86 -14.01
N GLN A 72 26.95 1.78 -14.09
CA GLN A 72 27.06 2.98 -14.93
C GLN A 72 28.23 3.88 -14.50
N ALA A 73 28.40 4.10 -13.20
CA ALA A 73 29.52 4.86 -12.67
C ALA A 73 30.87 4.21 -13.02
N GLN A 74 31.00 2.89 -12.86
CA GLN A 74 32.22 2.17 -13.23
C GLN A 74 32.50 2.21 -14.74
N LYS A 75 31.47 2.18 -15.58
CA LYS A 75 31.63 2.35 -17.04
C LYS A 75 32.16 3.73 -17.39
N ALA A 76 31.68 4.78 -16.74
CA ALA A 76 32.16 6.14 -16.96
C ALA A 76 33.64 6.28 -16.54
N GLU A 77 34.02 5.71 -15.39
CA GLU A 77 35.41 5.66 -14.94
C GLU A 77 36.31 4.86 -15.91
N ALA A 78 35.83 3.71 -16.37
CA ALA A 78 36.55 2.89 -17.34
C ALA A 78 36.76 3.62 -18.68
N GLN A 79 35.76 4.36 -19.15
CA GLN A 79 35.86 5.16 -20.37
C GLN A 79 36.88 6.29 -20.21
N ALA A 80 36.87 7.00 -19.09
CA ALA A 80 37.85 8.04 -18.80
C ALA A 80 39.28 7.49 -18.74
N ALA A 81 39.47 6.30 -18.15
CA ALA A 81 40.76 5.61 -18.12
C ALA A 81 41.24 5.24 -19.53
N ILE A 82 40.36 4.72 -20.39
CA ILE A 82 40.68 4.43 -21.80
C ILE A 82 41.13 5.69 -22.54
N ASP A 83 40.43 6.81 -22.35
CA ASP A 83 40.78 8.07 -23.03
C ASP A 83 42.15 8.61 -22.56
N SER A 84 42.48 8.45 -21.27
CA SER A 84 43.82 8.77 -20.74
C SER A 84 44.90 7.89 -21.35
N LEU A 85 44.69 6.57 -21.37
CA LEU A 85 45.64 5.61 -21.94
C LEU A 85 45.89 5.89 -23.43
N LYS A 86 44.85 6.20 -24.21
CA LYS A 86 44.99 6.62 -25.62
C LYS A 86 45.84 7.88 -25.77
N SER A 87 45.70 8.86 -24.88
CA SER A 87 46.55 10.05 -24.89
C SER A 87 48.02 9.72 -24.57
N GLU A 88 48.27 8.81 -23.63
CA GLU A 88 49.62 8.36 -23.28
C GLU A 88 50.28 7.60 -24.43
N ILE A 89 49.54 6.69 -25.09
CA ILE A 89 50.00 5.96 -26.29
C ILE A 89 50.42 6.95 -27.37
N SER A 90 49.58 7.93 -27.69
CA SER A 90 49.89 8.94 -28.72
C SER A 90 51.15 9.76 -28.40
N LYS A 91 51.36 10.11 -27.12
CA LYS A 91 52.59 10.81 -26.68
C LYS A 91 53.82 9.90 -26.82
N LEU A 92 53.72 8.65 -26.39
CA LEU A 92 54.81 7.67 -26.50
C LEU A 92 55.18 7.41 -27.97
N GLU A 93 54.18 7.25 -28.84
CA GLU A 93 54.38 7.09 -30.28
C GLU A 93 55.15 8.26 -30.90
N LYS A 94 54.79 9.49 -30.54
CA LYS A 94 55.49 10.68 -31.01
C LYS A 94 56.95 10.70 -30.55
N VAL A 95 57.22 10.41 -29.28
CA VAL A 95 58.59 10.39 -28.74
C VAL A 95 59.43 9.28 -29.38
N ILE A 96 58.84 8.10 -29.63
CA ILE A 96 59.50 6.99 -30.33
C ILE A 96 59.84 7.39 -31.77
N ALA A 97 58.91 8.05 -32.48
CA ALA A 97 59.14 8.51 -33.85
C ALA A 97 60.26 9.57 -33.94
N GLU A 98 60.23 10.59 -33.09
CA GLU A 98 61.27 11.62 -33.01
C GLU A 98 62.64 11.02 -32.67
N ARG A 99 62.69 10.03 -31.76
CA ARG A 99 63.94 9.35 -31.42
C ARG A 99 64.45 8.47 -32.57
N ASN A 100 63.56 7.79 -33.30
CA ASN A 100 63.92 7.02 -34.49
C ASN A 100 64.52 7.91 -35.59
N GLU A 101 63.91 9.07 -35.86
CA GLU A 101 64.45 10.04 -36.83
C GLU A 101 65.85 10.52 -36.42
N ARG A 102 66.03 10.89 -35.14
CA ARG A 102 67.34 11.28 -34.61
C ARG A 102 68.37 10.16 -34.70
N LEU A 103 67.99 8.92 -34.45
CA LEU A 103 68.88 7.76 -34.58
C LEU A 103 69.26 7.51 -36.05
N GLU A 104 68.33 7.70 -36.98
CA GLU A 104 68.59 7.59 -38.41
C GLU A 104 69.53 8.71 -38.90
N GLU A 105 69.29 9.95 -38.48
CA GLU A 105 70.20 11.08 -38.74
C GLU A 105 71.58 10.84 -38.14
N GLN A 106 71.66 10.36 -36.89
CA GLN A 106 72.93 10.00 -36.25
C GLN A 106 73.64 8.89 -37.01
N ALA A 107 72.94 7.83 -37.43
CA ALA A 107 73.52 6.74 -38.23
C ALA A 107 74.03 7.24 -39.59
N ARG A 108 73.26 8.08 -40.30
CA ARG A 108 73.66 8.70 -41.57
C ARG A 108 74.86 9.63 -41.38
N ALA A 109 74.87 10.43 -40.31
CA ALA A 109 75.98 11.32 -39.98
C ALA A 109 77.25 10.52 -39.67
N VAL A 110 77.14 9.45 -38.86
CA VAL A 110 78.24 8.50 -38.60
C VAL A 110 78.78 7.92 -39.91
N GLN A 111 77.90 7.47 -40.80
CA GLN A 111 78.26 6.83 -42.07
C GLN A 111 78.88 7.78 -43.09
N THR A 112 78.48 9.06 -43.12
CA THR A 112 78.93 10.04 -44.11
C THR A 112 80.13 10.87 -43.65
N ASN A 113 80.16 11.31 -42.40
CA ASN A 113 81.18 12.21 -41.84
C ASN A 113 81.72 11.78 -40.46
N GLY A 114 80.96 11.01 -39.69
CA GLY A 114 81.23 10.74 -38.29
C GLY A 114 82.27 9.67 -38.04
N ALA A 115 82.53 8.74 -38.98
CA ALA A 115 83.70 7.88 -38.91
C ALA A 115 85.01 8.69 -38.80
N ARG A 116 85.06 9.96 -39.28
CA ARG A 116 86.18 10.87 -39.00
C ARG A 116 86.06 11.59 -37.68
N SER A 117 84.88 12.05 -37.25
CA SER A 117 84.70 12.80 -35.99
C SER A 117 84.79 11.93 -34.72
N TYR A 118 84.26 10.70 -34.74
CA TYR A 118 84.48 9.73 -33.66
C TYR A 118 85.92 9.29 -33.61
N VAL A 119 86.55 9.07 -34.78
CA VAL A 119 87.98 8.78 -34.85
C VAL A 119 88.81 9.97 -34.38
N ASP A 120 88.45 11.21 -34.70
CA ASP A 120 89.13 12.44 -34.22
C ASP A 120 88.95 12.65 -32.70
N PHE A 121 87.77 12.39 -32.14
CA PHE A 121 87.54 12.37 -30.70
C PHE A 121 88.40 11.32 -29.98
N LEU A 122 88.59 10.16 -30.62
CA LEU A 122 89.47 9.09 -30.13
C LEU A 122 90.95 9.38 -30.37
N LEU A 123 91.32 10.10 -31.44
CA LEU A 123 92.70 10.44 -31.81
C LEU A 123 93.24 11.68 -31.07
N ASN A 124 92.38 12.61 -30.66
CA ASN A 124 92.71 13.75 -29.79
C ASN A 124 92.73 13.37 -28.30
N ALA A 125 93.00 12.11 -27.98
CA ALA A 125 93.16 11.66 -26.60
C ALA A 125 94.59 11.94 -26.13
N GLU A 126 94.75 12.40 -24.90
CA GLU A 126 96.05 12.84 -24.37
C GLU A 126 97.00 11.68 -24.06
N ASN A 127 96.48 10.45 -23.96
CA ASN A 127 97.22 9.21 -23.71
C ASN A 127 96.34 7.96 -23.94
N LEU A 128 96.95 6.76 -23.88
CA LEU A 128 96.27 5.48 -24.11
C LEU A 128 95.12 5.20 -23.11
N SER A 129 95.19 5.73 -21.89
CA SER A 129 94.15 5.54 -20.88
C SER A 129 92.91 6.40 -21.17
N ASP A 130 93.10 7.59 -21.73
CA ASP A 130 92.03 8.50 -22.16
C ASP A 130 91.28 7.94 -23.39
N ILE A 131 91.98 7.29 -24.33
CA ILE A 131 91.36 6.59 -25.47
C ILE A 131 90.37 5.52 -24.99
N VAL A 132 90.79 4.68 -24.03
CA VAL A 132 89.95 3.58 -23.52
C VAL A 132 88.70 4.13 -22.83
N ASN A 133 88.82 5.21 -22.05
CA ASN A 133 87.68 5.87 -21.42
C ASN A 133 86.72 6.49 -22.45
N ARG A 134 87.26 7.15 -23.49
CA ARG A 134 86.46 7.75 -24.57
C ARG A 134 85.71 6.72 -25.41
N ILE A 135 86.31 5.54 -25.66
CA ILE A 135 85.63 4.40 -26.29
C ILE A 135 84.46 3.93 -25.42
N GLY A 136 84.67 3.83 -24.09
CA GLY A 136 83.63 3.51 -23.13
C GLY A 136 82.45 4.49 -23.21
N VAL A 137 82.72 5.80 -23.17
CA VAL A 137 81.67 6.84 -23.25
C VAL A 137 80.85 6.75 -24.55
N VAL A 138 81.48 6.46 -25.69
CA VAL A 138 80.76 6.30 -26.97
C VAL A 138 79.91 5.03 -26.98
N MET A 139 80.42 3.92 -26.43
CA MET A 139 79.64 2.68 -26.30
C MET A 139 78.49 2.83 -25.30
N ASP A 140 78.71 3.52 -24.19
CA ASP A 140 77.70 3.81 -23.16
C ASP A 140 76.57 4.68 -23.75
N LEU A 141 76.91 5.69 -24.55
CA LEU A 141 75.91 6.56 -25.19
C LEU A 141 75.02 5.79 -26.18
N ILE A 142 75.63 4.94 -27.02
CA ILE A 142 74.90 4.12 -28.00
C ILE A 142 74.06 3.05 -27.27
N GLY A 143 74.62 2.43 -26.23
CA GLY A 143 73.92 1.48 -25.36
C GLY A 143 72.71 2.12 -24.69
N ALA A 144 72.88 3.26 -24.01
CA ALA A 144 71.80 3.98 -23.35
C ALA A 144 70.68 4.40 -24.32
N ASN A 145 71.01 4.80 -25.56
CA ASN A 145 69.99 5.12 -26.56
C ASN A 145 69.22 3.90 -27.05
N ARG A 146 69.89 2.76 -27.23
CA ARG A 146 69.24 1.49 -27.58
C ARG A 146 68.35 1.00 -26.43
N ASP A 147 68.86 1.03 -25.21
CA ASP A 147 68.14 0.59 -24.01
C ASP A 147 66.88 1.43 -23.79
N LEU A 148 67.00 2.76 -23.95
CA LEU A 148 65.88 3.65 -23.78
C LEU A 148 64.83 3.50 -24.89
N MET A 149 65.23 3.19 -26.13
CA MET A 149 64.28 2.80 -27.19
C MET A 149 63.52 1.52 -26.85
N GLN A 150 64.23 0.52 -26.30
CA GLN A 150 63.60 -0.73 -25.85
C GLN A 150 62.62 -0.48 -24.70
N GLN A 151 62.99 0.38 -23.74
CA GLN A 151 62.10 0.79 -22.63
C GLN A 151 60.83 1.47 -23.16
N GLN A 152 60.95 2.42 -24.10
CA GLN A 152 59.78 3.11 -24.65
C GLN A 152 58.86 2.19 -25.47
N ALA A 153 59.43 1.22 -26.20
CA ALA A 153 58.65 0.21 -26.90
C ALA A 153 57.89 -0.72 -25.93
N GLU A 154 58.53 -1.11 -24.83
CA GLU A 154 57.89 -1.93 -23.79
C GLU A 154 56.83 -1.15 -23.00
N ASP A 155 57.10 0.11 -22.66
CA ASP A 155 56.12 1.01 -22.02
C ASP A 155 54.88 1.17 -22.91
N LYS A 156 55.07 1.39 -24.21
CA LYS A 156 53.96 1.46 -25.18
C LYS A 156 53.14 0.18 -25.16
N LYS A 157 53.79 -0.99 -25.23
CA LYS A 157 53.12 -2.29 -25.21
C LYS A 157 52.34 -2.53 -23.92
N GLN A 158 52.88 -2.12 -22.76
CA GLN A 158 52.19 -2.22 -21.49
C GLN A 158 50.93 -1.33 -21.43
N VAL A 159 51.00 -0.11 -21.97
CA VAL A 159 49.85 0.80 -22.02
C VAL A 159 48.80 0.30 -23.01
N GLU A 160 49.18 -0.20 -24.18
CA GLU A 160 48.28 -0.87 -25.14
C GLU A 160 47.58 -2.08 -24.51
N THR A 161 48.32 -2.93 -23.80
CA THR A 161 47.75 -4.08 -23.07
C THR A 161 46.73 -3.63 -22.02
N LYS A 162 47.01 -2.56 -21.28
CA LYS A 162 46.07 -1.98 -20.30
C LYS A 162 44.83 -1.40 -20.99
N GLU A 163 44.98 -0.76 -22.16
CA GLU A 163 43.86 -0.27 -22.94
C GLU A 163 42.94 -1.41 -23.37
N GLU A 164 43.50 -2.50 -23.93
CA GLU A 164 42.74 -3.69 -24.34
C GLU A 164 42.00 -4.33 -23.15
N GLN A 165 42.67 -4.48 -22.01
CA GLN A 165 42.05 -5.00 -20.78
C GLN A 165 40.88 -4.11 -20.33
N GLN A 166 41.03 -2.79 -20.40
CA GLN A 166 40.00 -1.85 -19.99
C GLN A 166 38.81 -1.86 -20.97
N GLN A 167 39.06 -2.00 -22.28
CA GLN A 167 38.00 -2.17 -23.29
C GLN A 167 37.23 -3.49 -23.07
N ALA A 168 37.93 -4.60 -22.79
CA ALA A 168 37.28 -5.87 -22.47
C ALA A 168 36.39 -5.77 -21.23
N LYS A 169 36.87 -5.10 -20.17
CA LYS A 169 36.10 -4.85 -18.95
C LYS A 169 34.86 -3.97 -19.20
N LEU A 170 34.98 -2.97 -20.08
CA LEU A 170 33.85 -2.11 -20.44
C LEU A 170 32.76 -2.89 -21.19
N ALA A 171 33.15 -3.82 -22.08
CA ALA A 171 32.21 -4.72 -22.76
C ALA A 171 31.53 -5.68 -21.77
N GLU A 172 32.26 -6.24 -20.81
CA GLU A 172 31.69 -7.07 -19.74
C GLU A 172 30.68 -6.28 -18.90
N GLN A 173 31.01 -5.03 -18.52
CA GLN A 173 30.12 -4.15 -17.77
C GLN A 173 28.87 -3.75 -18.57
N GLN A 174 28.98 -3.55 -19.89
CA GLN A 174 27.81 -3.32 -20.75
C GLN A 174 26.86 -4.51 -20.71
N LYS A 175 27.38 -5.73 -20.84
CA LYS A 175 26.56 -6.95 -20.76
C LYS A 175 25.91 -7.11 -19.38
N ALA A 176 26.66 -6.85 -18.31
CA ALA A 176 26.12 -6.90 -16.95
C ALA A 176 24.99 -5.87 -16.74
N GLU A 177 25.11 -4.67 -17.31
CA GLU A 177 24.04 -3.65 -17.25
C GLU A 177 22.78 -4.10 -18.00
N GLU A 178 22.91 -4.69 -19.19
CA GLU A 178 21.77 -5.25 -19.93
C GLU A 178 21.05 -6.35 -19.14
N GLU A 179 21.81 -7.24 -18.50
CA GLU A 179 21.25 -8.29 -17.64
C GLU A 179 20.49 -7.71 -16.44
N LEU A 180 21.04 -6.66 -15.80
CA LEU A 180 20.39 -5.97 -14.69
C LEU A 180 19.11 -5.25 -15.12
N GLN A 181 19.09 -4.59 -16.28
CA GLN A 181 17.88 -3.96 -16.84
C GLN A 181 16.81 -5.00 -17.19
N GLY A 182 17.23 -6.15 -17.73
CA GLY A 182 16.34 -7.28 -17.97
C GLY A 182 15.73 -7.84 -16.69
N LEU A 183 16.52 -7.95 -15.61
CA LEU A 183 16.04 -8.35 -14.30
C LEU A 183 15.06 -7.31 -13.72
N GLN A 184 15.38 -6.01 -13.82
CA GLN A 184 14.50 -4.93 -13.39
C GLN A 184 13.12 -5.00 -14.07
N THR A 185 13.10 -5.26 -15.38
CA THR A 185 11.86 -5.41 -16.15
C THR A 185 11.03 -6.60 -15.64
N LYS A 186 11.66 -7.77 -15.45
CA LYS A 186 10.97 -8.96 -14.92
C LYS A 186 10.42 -8.78 -13.51
N LEU A 187 11.15 -8.09 -12.65
CA LEU A 187 10.71 -7.77 -11.29
C LEU A 187 9.50 -6.82 -11.32
N ASN A 188 9.52 -5.79 -12.17
CA ASN A 188 8.37 -4.89 -12.35
C ASN A 188 7.13 -5.63 -12.88
N GLU A 189 7.28 -6.50 -13.88
CA GLU A 189 6.16 -7.32 -14.36
C GLU A 189 5.56 -8.21 -13.26
N THR A 190 6.42 -8.79 -12.41
CA THR A 190 5.99 -9.62 -11.29
C THR A 190 5.31 -8.78 -10.22
N PHE A 191 5.81 -7.58 -9.96
CA PHE A 191 5.20 -6.61 -9.04
C PHE A 191 3.79 -6.22 -9.51
N ASP A 192 3.61 -5.88 -10.79
CA ASP A 192 2.31 -5.52 -11.35
C ASP A 192 1.32 -6.68 -11.30
N LYS A 193 1.77 -7.92 -11.60
CA LYS A 193 0.94 -9.13 -11.45
C LYS A 193 0.46 -9.31 -10.02
N ASN A 194 1.32 -9.12 -9.02
CA ASN A 194 0.95 -9.22 -7.61
C ASN A 194 -0.01 -8.11 -7.17
N LYS A 195 0.14 -6.90 -7.71
CA LYS A 195 -0.79 -5.79 -7.46
C LYS A 195 -2.19 -6.08 -8.03
N VAL A 196 -2.27 -6.62 -9.24
CA VAL A 196 -3.54 -7.06 -9.84
C VAL A 196 -4.16 -8.19 -9.03
N LEU A 197 -3.36 -9.16 -8.59
CA LEU A 197 -3.82 -10.26 -7.74
C LEU A 197 -4.39 -9.73 -6.41
N LEU A 198 -3.72 -8.76 -5.78
CA LEU A 198 -4.21 -8.14 -4.54
C LEU A 198 -5.55 -7.42 -4.73
N ALA A 199 -5.73 -6.76 -5.88
CA ALA A 199 -6.99 -6.11 -6.23
C ALA A 199 -8.11 -7.14 -6.42
N ASN A 200 -7.84 -8.24 -7.13
CA ASN A 200 -8.79 -9.33 -7.34
C ASN A 200 -9.19 -10.00 -6.01
N LEU A 201 -8.22 -10.31 -5.15
CA LEU A 201 -8.48 -10.86 -3.81
C LEU A 201 -9.32 -9.91 -2.94
N SER A 202 -9.10 -8.59 -3.07
CA SER A 202 -9.91 -7.61 -2.33
C SER A 202 -11.35 -7.52 -2.84
N GLN A 203 -11.58 -7.71 -4.15
CA GLN A 203 -12.94 -7.81 -4.71
C GLN A 203 -13.63 -9.10 -4.27
N GLU A 204 -12.90 -10.23 -4.26
CA GLU A 204 -13.40 -11.52 -3.78
C GLU A 204 -13.79 -11.44 -2.29
N GLU A 205 -12.98 -10.77 -1.46
CA GLU A 205 -13.29 -10.52 -0.06
C GLU A 205 -14.59 -9.74 0.13
N LEU A 206 -14.80 -8.66 -0.64
CA LEU A 206 -16.02 -7.85 -0.58
C LEU A 206 -17.27 -8.65 -0.99
N ALA A 207 -17.15 -9.53 -1.98
CA ALA A 207 -18.22 -10.42 -2.41
C ALA A 207 -18.59 -11.43 -1.30
N GLU A 208 -17.60 -12.03 -0.66
CA GLU A 208 -17.83 -12.97 0.44
C GLU A 208 -18.36 -12.27 1.71
N ILE A 209 -17.90 -11.06 2.02
CA ILE A 209 -18.48 -10.24 3.11
C ILE A 209 -19.96 -9.95 2.82
N SER A 210 -20.29 -9.54 1.59
CA SER A 210 -21.67 -9.27 1.21
C SER A 210 -22.56 -10.51 1.33
N LYS A 211 -22.02 -11.68 0.96
CA LYS A 211 -22.70 -12.97 1.12
C LYS A 211 -22.91 -13.34 2.58
N ARG A 212 -21.90 -13.15 3.44
CA ARG A 212 -22.02 -13.34 4.90
C ARG A 212 -23.13 -12.47 5.47
N ASP A 213 -23.15 -11.19 5.13
CA ASP A 213 -24.13 -10.23 5.66
C ASP A 213 -25.55 -10.58 5.20
N GLY A 214 -25.70 -11.05 3.96
CA GLY A 214 -26.97 -11.59 3.46
C GLY A 214 -27.45 -12.81 4.26
N LEU A 215 -26.57 -13.77 4.55
CA LEU A 215 -26.89 -14.95 5.35
C LEU A 215 -27.26 -14.59 6.80
N VAL A 216 -26.57 -13.61 7.39
CA VAL A 216 -26.89 -13.11 8.74
C VAL A 216 -28.27 -12.46 8.76
N ALA A 217 -28.59 -11.62 7.78
CA ALA A 217 -29.90 -10.98 7.67
C ALA A 217 -31.02 -12.02 7.45
N GLU A 218 -30.78 -13.04 6.63
CA GLU A 218 -31.74 -14.12 6.41
C GLU A 218 -31.96 -14.96 7.68
N LYS A 219 -30.88 -15.27 8.42
CA LYS A 219 -30.95 -15.93 9.72
C LYS A 219 -31.78 -15.13 10.71
N GLU A 220 -31.56 -13.82 10.82
CA GLU A 220 -32.33 -12.94 11.72
C GLU A 220 -33.82 -12.89 11.33
N ALA A 221 -34.12 -12.76 10.04
CA ALA A 221 -35.50 -12.77 9.53
C ALA A 221 -36.19 -14.12 9.78
N PHE A 222 -35.46 -15.24 9.64
CA PHE A 222 -35.97 -16.56 9.95
C PHE A 222 -36.26 -16.74 11.46
N GLN A 223 -35.34 -16.32 12.34
CA GLN A 223 -35.56 -16.37 13.79
C GLN A 223 -36.75 -15.52 14.24
N LYS A 224 -36.92 -14.32 13.64
CA LYS A 224 -38.08 -13.47 13.91
C LYS A 224 -39.39 -14.15 13.53
N ARG A 225 -39.46 -14.78 12.34
CA ARG A 225 -40.65 -15.54 11.90
C ARG A 225 -40.99 -16.69 12.85
N LEU A 226 -39.98 -17.45 13.29
CA LEU A 226 -40.17 -18.52 14.28
C LEU A 226 -40.72 -17.99 15.62
N ALA A 227 -40.20 -16.86 16.10
CA ALA A 227 -40.67 -16.25 17.34
C ALA A 227 -42.12 -15.74 17.21
N GLU A 228 -42.47 -15.11 16.09
CA GLU A 228 -43.83 -14.66 15.80
C GLU A 228 -44.82 -15.83 15.69
N GLU A 229 -44.42 -16.92 15.04
CA GLU A 229 -45.24 -18.13 14.93
C GLU A 229 -45.46 -18.80 16.30
N LYS A 230 -44.39 -18.91 17.10
CA LYS A 230 -44.48 -19.42 18.46
C LYS A 230 -45.39 -18.56 19.34
N ALA A 231 -45.27 -17.23 19.26
CA ALA A 231 -46.12 -16.31 20.01
C ALA A 231 -47.60 -16.41 19.58
N LYS A 232 -47.88 -16.60 18.29
CA LYS A 232 -49.24 -16.85 17.79
C LYS A 232 -49.80 -18.17 18.34
N ALA A 233 -49.00 -19.24 18.34
CA ALA A 233 -49.40 -20.53 18.87
C ALA A 233 -49.66 -20.48 20.40
N GLU A 234 -48.83 -19.77 21.16
CA GLU A 234 -49.02 -19.55 22.59
C GLU A 234 -50.27 -18.70 22.89
N ALA A 235 -50.52 -17.66 22.10
CA ALA A 235 -51.73 -16.85 22.21
C ALA A 235 -53.00 -17.65 21.88
N GLU A 236 -52.97 -18.50 20.84
CA GLU A 236 -54.05 -19.43 20.49
C GLU A 236 -54.34 -20.40 21.65
N ALA A 237 -53.29 -21.01 22.21
CA ALA A 237 -53.40 -21.92 23.35
C ALA A 237 -53.96 -21.21 24.60
N ALA A 238 -53.52 -19.98 24.88
CA ALA A 238 -54.04 -19.17 25.97
C ALA A 238 -55.53 -18.83 25.79
N ARG A 239 -55.97 -18.48 24.57
CA ARG A 239 -57.41 -18.27 24.27
C ARG A 239 -58.24 -19.53 24.49
N ILE A 240 -57.75 -20.69 24.03
CA ILE A 240 -58.44 -21.97 24.23
C ILE A 240 -58.54 -22.31 25.72
N ALA A 241 -57.48 -22.09 26.49
CA ALA A 241 -57.47 -22.32 27.95
C ALA A 241 -58.42 -21.37 28.71
N GLU A 242 -58.49 -20.10 28.31
CA GLU A 242 -59.40 -19.11 28.88
C GLU A 242 -60.87 -19.45 28.57
N ALA A 243 -61.18 -19.80 27.31
CA ALA A 243 -62.51 -20.24 26.90
C ALA A 243 -62.96 -21.51 27.65
N SER A 244 -62.04 -22.46 27.87
CA SER A 244 -62.31 -23.65 28.68
C SER A 244 -62.60 -23.30 30.14
N ARG A 245 -61.85 -22.35 30.75
CA ARG A 245 -62.11 -21.87 32.12
C ARG A 245 -63.48 -21.20 32.24
N GLN A 246 -63.86 -20.36 31.28
CA GLN A 246 -65.16 -19.69 31.27
C GLN A 246 -66.32 -20.69 31.12
N ALA A 247 -66.16 -21.72 30.27
CA ALA A 247 -67.16 -22.78 30.13
C ALA A 247 -67.36 -23.57 31.44
N LEU A 248 -66.27 -23.96 32.10
CA LEU A 248 -66.32 -24.64 33.41
C LEU A 248 -66.95 -23.76 34.50
N ALA A 249 -66.65 -22.45 34.52
CA ALA A 249 -67.26 -21.52 35.47
C ALA A 249 -68.77 -21.33 35.22
N ALA A 250 -69.21 -21.25 33.96
CA ALA A 250 -70.61 -21.17 33.59
C ALA A 250 -71.38 -22.45 33.96
N GLU A 251 -70.75 -23.62 33.82
CA GLU A 251 -71.33 -24.90 34.23
C GLU A 251 -71.44 -25.02 35.76
N ALA A 252 -70.42 -24.57 36.50
CA ALA A 252 -70.46 -24.48 37.96
C ALA A 252 -71.52 -23.47 38.45
N ALA A 253 -71.71 -22.35 37.75
CA ALA A 253 -72.77 -21.38 38.06
C ALA A 253 -74.17 -21.96 37.81
N LYS A 254 -74.37 -22.70 36.72
CA LYS A 254 -75.63 -23.44 36.48
C LYS A 254 -75.88 -24.54 37.51
N ALA A 255 -74.84 -25.22 37.97
CA ALA A 255 -74.95 -26.19 39.07
C ALA A 255 -75.24 -25.50 40.42
N ALA A 256 -74.73 -24.31 40.67
CA ALA A 256 -75.07 -23.52 41.84
C ALA A 256 -76.51 -22.99 41.79
N GLU A 257 -77.03 -22.67 40.60
CA GLU A 257 -78.42 -22.23 40.38
C GLU A 257 -79.43 -23.37 40.60
N THR A 258 -79.07 -24.61 40.25
CA THR A 258 -79.90 -25.80 40.57
C THR A 258 -79.87 -26.17 42.05
N VAL A 259 -78.77 -25.86 42.77
CA VAL A 259 -78.67 -26.01 44.23
C VAL A 259 -79.41 -24.87 44.96
N ALA A 260 -79.40 -23.65 44.43
CA ALA A 260 -80.15 -22.51 44.96
C ALA A 260 -81.68 -22.66 44.78
N ALA A 261 -82.14 -23.33 43.71
CA ALA A 261 -83.54 -23.69 43.54
C ALA A 261 -84.05 -24.72 44.58
N ALA A 262 -83.16 -25.46 45.25
CA ALA A 262 -83.49 -26.44 46.29
C ALA A 262 -83.50 -25.88 47.72
N THR A 263 -83.14 -24.61 47.93
CA THR A 263 -83.11 -23.99 49.27
C THR A 263 -83.73 -22.59 49.24
N SER A 264 -85.05 -22.55 49.36
CA SER A 264 -85.82 -21.34 49.60
C SER A 264 -86.03 -21.12 51.09
N THR A 265 -85.56 -19.98 51.63
CA THR A 265 -86.23 -19.19 52.68
C THR A 265 -85.58 -17.80 52.79
N PRO A 266 -86.34 -16.71 53.08
CA PRO A 266 -85.97 -15.36 52.64
C PRO A 266 -85.60 -14.36 53.75
N ALA A 267 -84.96 -13.25 53.29
CA ALA A 267 -85.00 -11.86 53.79
C ALA A 267 -83.93 -11.39 54.84
N PRO A 268 -83.68 -10.06 54.99
CA PRO A 268 -83.56 -8.99 53.98
C PRO A 268 -82.42 -7.94 54.21
N ALA A 269 -82.23 -7.08 53.19
CA ALA A 269 -81.85 -5.65 53.20
C ALA A 269 -80.44 -5.20 53.65
N ALA A 270 -79.73 -4.47 52.78
CA ALA A 270 -79.71 -2.99 52.75
C ALA A 270 -78.72 -2.41 51.71
N SER A 271 -79.02 -1.16 51.33
CA SER A 271 -78.56 -0.31 50.23
C SER A 271 -77.09 0.18 50.24
N ASN A 272 -76.53 0.45 49.05
CA ASN A 272 -76.11 1.78 48.52
C ASN A 272 -75.25 1.58 47.24
N THR A 273 -75.62 2.15 46.07
CA THR A 273 -75.20 3.48 45.53
C THR A 273 -73.70 3.49 45.19
N GLN A 274 -73.14 3.79 44.00
CA GLN A 274 -73.46 4.52 42.76
C GLN A 274 -72.44 4.02 41.69
N ALA A 275 -72.84 3.64 40.48
CA ALA A 275 -72.81 4.45 39.24
C ALA A 275 -71.47 5.16 38.89
N GLN A 276 -70.83 4.72 37.78
CA GLN A 276 -70.48 5.49 36.56
C GLN A 276 -69.32 4.79 35.82
N THR A 277 -69.58 4.09 34.71
CA THR A 277 -69.51 4.58 33.32
C THR A 277 -68.20 5.28 32.97
N THR A 278 -67.39 4.69 32.10
CA THR A 278 -67.37 5.03 30.66
C THR A 278 -66.40 4.13 29.91
N ALA A 279 -66.79 3.86 28.67
CA ALA A 279 -66.20 2.92 27.76
C ALA A 279 -65.21 3.60 26.81
N ALA A 280 -64.59 2.74 26.00
CA ALA A 280 -63.99 2.98 24.69
C ALA A 280 -62.49 3.34 24.65
N ALA A 281 -61.70 2.31 24.35
CA ALA A 281 -60.51 2.37 23.49
C ALA A 281 -60.95 2.44 21.99
N PRO A 282 -60.07 2.37 20.96
CA PRO A 282 -58.60 2.47 20.91
C PRO A 282 -58.10 3.37 19.74
N ALA A 283 -56.80 3.69 19.72
CA ALA A 283 -56.08 3.93 18.46
C ALA A 283 -54.58 3.65 18.63
N ALA A 284 -54.05 2.84 17.73
CA ALA A 284 -52.66 2.42 17.65
C ALA A 284 -51.82 3.42 16.85
N GLN A 285 -50.54 3.61 17.22
CA GLN A 285 -49.47 3.76 16.26
C GLN A 285 -48.06 3.59 16.87
N ALA A 286 -47.27 2.79 16.16
CA ALA A 286 -45.83 2.88 15.93
C ALA A 286 -44.84 2.76 17.12
N THR A 287 -44.25 1.57 17.14
CA THR A 287 -42.90 1.22 17.58
C THR A 287 -41.80 2.18 17.12
N ALA A 288 -40.89 2.56 18.03
CA ALA A 288 -39.52 2.95 17.71
C ALA A 288 -38.57 2.30 18.72
N ALA A 289 -37.72 1.40 18.21
CA ALA A 289 -36.59 0.80 18.91
C ALA A 289 -35.36 1.74 18.84
N PRO A 290 -34.35 1.56 19.71
CA PRO A 290 -33.43 2.61 20.13
C PRO A 290 -32.42 3.01 19.05
N ALA A 291 -32.16 4.31 18.99
CA ALA A 291 -31.18 4.92 18.10
C ALA A 291 -29.76 4.44 18.41
N ALA A 292 -29.05 4.11 17.34
CA ALA A 292 -27.64 3.76 17.33
C ALA A 292 -26.77 4.83 17.99
N THR A 293 -25.87 4.38 18.85
CA THR A 293 -24.73 5.12 19.40
C THR A 293 -23.89 5.69 18.26
N LYS A 294 -23.94 7.01 18.06
CA LYS A 294 -22.91 7.76 17.35
C LYS A 294 -21.64 7.73 18.19
N GLN A 295 -20.58 7.10 17.69
CA GLN A 295 -19.22 7.30 18.20
C GLN A 295 -18.83 8.77 17.99
N SER A 296 -18.97 9.54 19.06
CA SER A 296 -18.37 10.86 19.22
C SER A 296 -16.90 10.65 19.60
N SER A 297 -16.01 10.63 18.61
CA SER A 297 -14.58 10.84 18.87
C SER A 297 -14.34 12.35 18.97
N SER A 298 -14.38 12.85 20.20
CA SER A 298 -14.07 14.24 20.52
C SER A 298 -12.56 14.48 20.41
N TYR A 299 -12.09 14.83 19.22
CA TYR A 299 -10.79 15.49 19.07
C TYR A 299 -11.03 17.00 19.13
N THR A 300 -10.70 17.59 20.27
CA THR A 300 -10.64 19.05 20.46
C THR A 300 -9.59 19.63 19.52
N TYR A 301 -10.05 20.34 18.49
CA TYR A 301 -9.20 21.17 17.65
C TYR A 301 -8.57 22.27 18.50
N THR A 302 -7.29 22.12 18.81
CA THR A 302 -6.47 23.22 19.34
C THR A 302 -5.81 23.91 18.16
N ALA A 303 -5.83 25.25 18.14
CA ALA A 303 -5.05 26.02 17.18
C ALA A 303 -3.56 25.78 17.45
N GLY A 304 -2.93 24.92 16.64
CA GLY A 304 -1.50 24.58 16.73
C GLY A 304 -1.29 23.10 17.06
N GLY A 305 -0.51 22.41 16.22
CA GLY A 305 -0.35 20.96 16.16
C GLY A 305 -0.20 20.23 17.50
N GLY A 306 -0.88 19.09 17.58
CA GLY A 306 -0.87 18.14 18.70
C GLY A 306 -1.23 16.73 18.25
N PHE A 307 -0.94 16.40 16.99
CA PHE A 307 -1.21 15.10 16.40
C PHE A 307 -0.24 14.04 16.97
N PRO A 308 -0.65 12.76 17.03
CA PRO A 308 0.29 11.69 17.33
C PRO A 308 1.46 11.71 16.34
N ALA A 309 2.62 11.23 16.78
CA ALA A 309 3.77 11.08 15.90
C ALA A 309 3.38 10.30 14.63
N VAL A 310 3.94 10.67 13.49
CA VAL A 310 3.70 9.95 12.24
C VAL A 310 4.13 8.50 12.44
N ASP A 311 3.21 7.57 12.16
CA ASP A 311 3.50 6.14 12.16
C ASP A 311 3.72 5.70 10.70
N PRO A 312 4.97 5.43 10.28
CA PRO A 312 5.27 5.01 8.92
C PRO A 312 4.64 3.66 8.53
N SER A 313 4.24 2.86 9.52
CA SER A 313 3.60 1.56 9.34
C SER A 313 2.07 1.65 9.26
N TYR A 314 1.47 2.78 9.63
CA TYR A 314 0.03 2.95 9.61
C TYR A 314 -0.53 2.82 8.20
N ARG A 315 -1.60 2.04 8.05
CA ARG A 315 -2.30 1.82 6.78
C ARG A 315 -3.77 2.18 6.96
N ALA A 316 -4.23 3.17 6.20
CA ALA A 316 -5.64 3.50 6.13
C ALA A 316 -6.43 2.32 5.51
N ALA A 317 -7.62 2.04 6.04
CA ALA A 317 -8.53 1.03 5.48
C ALA A 317 -8.90 1.33 4.02
N LEU A 318 -8.99 2.62 3.68
CA LEU A 318 -9.13 3.11 2.32
C LEU A 318 -7.93 3.99 1.98
N ASN A 319 -7.14 3.58 1.00
CA ASN A 319 -6.02 4.37 0.50
C ASN A 319 -6.05 4.40 -1.03
N GLY A 320 -6.21 5.60 -1.57
CA GLY A 320 -6.25 5.87 -3.00
C GLY A 320 -4.91 6.14 -3.67
N GLY A 321 -3.87 6.36 -2.88
CA GLY A 321 -2.55 6.71 -3.36
C GLY A 321 -1.69 5.48 -3.63
N TYR A 322 -0.73 5.62 -4.54
CA TYR A 322 0.29 4.59 -4.75
C TYR A 322 1.35 4.65 -3.66
N PHE A 323 1.75 3.48 -3.15
CA PHE A 323 2.78 3.36 -2.12
C PHE A 323 3.99 4.26 -2.40
N GLY A 324 4.48 4.91 -1.35
CA GLY A 324 5.64 5.77 -1.45
C GLY A 324 5.37 7.14 -2.06
N GLN A 325 4.16 7.43 -2.55
CA GLN A 325 3.77 8.73 -3.10
C GLN A 325 3.19 9.68 -2.04
N CYS A 326 3.17 10.96 -2.38
CA CYS A 326 2.59 12.02 -1.55
C CYS A 326 1.11 11.76 -1.21
N THR A 327 0.33 11.30 -2.18
CA THR A 327 -1.09 10.96 -2.02
C THR A 327 -1.27 9.81 -1.04
N TYR A 328 -0.47 8.74 -1.17
CA TYR A 328 -0.52 7.58 -0.29
C TYR A 328 -0.24 7.93 1.16
N TYR A 329 0.76 8.79 1.38
CA TYR A 329 1.08 9.30 2.69
C TYR A 329 -0.09 10.07 3.31
N VAL A 330 -0.71 10.99 2.57
CA VAL A 330 -1.81 11.81 3.09
C VAL A 330 -3.04 10.97 3.42
N PHE A 331 -3.37 9.95 2.62
CA PHE A 331 -4.42 8.98 2.98
C PHE A 331 -4.15 8.31 4.33
N ASN A 332 -2.93 7.81 4.54
CA ASN A 332 -2.54 7.17 5.79
C ASN A 332 -2.53 8.15 6.96
N ARG A 333 -1.95 9.34 6.78
CA ARG A 333 -1.82 10.35 7.83
C ARG A 333 -3.19 10.88 8.27
N MET A 334 -4.07 11.20 7.32
CA MET A 334 -5.44 11.65 7.60
C MET A 334 -6.23 10.57 8.37
N ALA A 335 -6.11 9.30 7.99
CA ALA A 335 -6.74 8.21 8.73
C ALA A 335 -6.11 8.00 10.13
N GLN A 336 -4.79 8.13 10.26
CA GLN A 336 -4.09 7.99 11.54
C GLN A 336 -4.58 9.01 12.59
N VAL A 337 -4.91 10.23 12.15
CA VAL A 337 -5.39 11.31 13.03
C VAL A 337 -6.91 11.32 13.19
N GLY A 338 -7.62 10.30 12.68
CA GLY A 338 -9.06 10.12 12.88
C GLY A 338 -9.95 10.84 11.86
N THR A 339 -9.39 11.35 10.77
CA THR A 339 -10.14 12.00 9.66
C THR A 339 -9.89 11.27 8.34
N PRO A 340 -10.22 9.97 8.23
CA PRO A 340 -9.93 9.20 7.03
C PRO A 340 -10.64 9.76 5.79
N ILE A 341 -9.97 9.71 4.65
CA ILE A 341 -10.55 10.08 3.36
C ILE A 341 -11.52 8.97 2.94
N GLY A 342 -12.79 9.32 2.70
CA GLY A 342 -13.86 8.37 2.39
C GLY A 342 -13.93 7.90 0.94
N HIS A 343 -13.05 8.42 0.07
CA HIS A 343 -13.00 8.09 -1.36
C HIS A 343 -11.57 7.77 -1.80
N SER A 344 -11.37 6.66 -2.49
CA SER A 344 -10.05 6.23 -2.97
C SER A 344 -9.62 6.92 -4.26
N MET A 345 -10.54 7.35 -5.12
CA MET A 345 -10.15 7.90 -6.43
C MET A 345 -9.97 9.43 -6.35
N MET A 346 -8.76 9.89 -6.05
CA MET A 346 -8.43 11.33 -6.04
C MET A 346 -7.38 11.74 -7.08
N GLY A 347 -6.79 10.79 -7.81
CA GLY A 347 -5.80 11.07 -8.85
C GLY A 347 -4.49 11.68 -8.30
N ASN A 348 -3.84 12.46 -9.16
CA ASN A 348 -2.63 13.22 -8.83
C ASN A 348 -2.97 14.37 -7.87
N ALA A 349 -1.99 14.80 -7.07
CA ALA A 349 -2.19 15.80 -6.04
C ALA A 349 -2.87 17.09 -6.54
N ALA A 350 -2.51 17.58 -7.74
CA ALA A 350 -3.11 18.79 -8.30
C ALA A 350 -4.62 18.66 -8.61
N GLU A 351 -5.11 17.43 -8.82
CA GLU A 351 -6.51 17.12 -9.12
C GLU A 351 -7.38 17.03 -7.86
N TRP A 352 -6.74 16.86 -6.69
CA TRP A 352 -7.44 16.66 -5.41
C TRP A 352 -8.47 17.74 -5.08
N PRO A 353 -8.23 19.05 -5.32
CA PRO A 353 -9.25 20.06 -5.06
C PRO A 353 -10.52 19.90 -5.91
N ALA A 354 -10.42 19.38 -7.14
CA ALA A 354 -11.58 19.15 -7.98
C ALA A 354 -12.37 17.92 -7.50
N TYR A 355 -11.68 16.81 -7.24
CA TYR A 355 -12.29 15.61 -6.66
C TYR A 355 -12.92 15.88 -5.30
N ALA A 356 -12.21 16.60 -4.43
CA ALA A 356 -12.70 16.95 -3.10
C ALA A 356 -14.03 17.72 -3.15
N ARG A 357 -14.14 18.72 -4.03
CA ARG A 357 -15.41 19.42 -4.26
C ARG A 357 -16.50 18.49 -4.78
N SER A 358 -16.17 17.59 -5.72
CA SER A 358 -17.14 16.61 -6.25
C SER A 358 -17.66 15.62 -5.20
N TYR A 359 -16.84 15.32 -4.19
CA TYR A 359 -17.18 14.46 -3.06
C TYR A 359 -17.79 15.21 -1.86
N GLY A 360 -18.00 16.52 -1.98
CA GLY A 360 -18.61 17.34 -0.93
C GLY A 360 -17.67 17.75 0.21
N TYR A 361 -16.35 17.56 0.05
CA TYR A 361 -15.36 18.03 1.00
C TYR A 361 -15.15 19.55 0.90
N SER A 362 -14.79 20.15 2.03
CA SER A 362 -14.52 21.59 2.09
C SER A 362 -13.15 21.90 1.49
N VAL A 363 -13.12 22.74 0.46
CA VAL A 363 -11.90 23.23 -0.18
C VAL A 363 -11.77 24.74 0.04
N SER A 364 -10.63 25.18 0.55
CA SER A 364 -10.39 26.59 0.91
C SER A 364 -8.97 27.04 0.57
N ASN A 365 -8.69 28.34 0.72
CA ASN A 365 -7.35 28.92 0.65
C ASN A 365 -6.82 29.36 2.02
N SER A 366 -7.50 28.95 3.10
CA SER A 366 -7.10 29.27 4.46
C SER A 366 -6.46 28.05 5.12
N PRO A 367 -5.21 28.14 5.62
CA PRO A 367 -4.55 27.00 6.24
C PRO A 367 -5.23 26.61 7.55
N SER A 368 -5.29 25.31 7.79
CA SER A 368 -5.71 24.74 9.07
C SER A 368 -4.86 23.52 9.39
N ALA A 369 -4.43 23.38 10.64
CA ALA A 369 -3.85 22.13 11.12
C ALA A 369 -4.87 20.99 10.93
N GLY A 370 -4.38 19.82 10.55
CA GLY A 370 -5.21 18.66 10.24
C GLY A 370 -5.88 18.68 8.87
N SER A 371 -5.56 19.66 8.02
CA SER A 371 -6.00 19.66 6.62
C SER A 371 -4.93 19.09 5.70
N ALA A 372 -5.34 18.63 4.53
CA ALA A 372 -4.41 18.37 3.43
C ALA A 372 -4.11 19.70 2.72
N ILE A 373 -2.82 20.00 2.52
CA ILE A 373 -2.36 21.11 1.70
C ILE A 373 -1.97 20.59 0.32
N VAL A 374 -2.52 21.19 -0.73
CA VAL A 374 -2.23 20.90 -2.13
C VAL A 374 -1.43 22.03 -2.74
N PHE A 375 -0.24 21.68 -3.22
CA PHE A 375 0.59 22.51 -4.07
C PHE A 375 0.27 22.20 -5.53
N GLN A 376 -0.24 23.21 -6.24
CA GLN A 376 -0.42 23.13 -7.70
C GLN A 376 0.94 23.02 -8.39
N GLN A 377 0.93 22.69 -9.69
CA GLN A 377 2.15 22.42 -10.45
C GLN A 377 3.20 23.54 -10.28
N GLY A 378 4.43 23.16 -9.95
CA GLY A 378 5.56 24.09 -9.78
C GLY A 378 5.52 24.97 -8.53
N LEU A 379 4.48 24.91 -7.70
CA LEU A 379 4.42 25.66 -6.43
C LEU A 379 5.25 24.95 -5.35
N ALA A 380 6.10 25.67 -4.64
CA ALA A 380 6.88 25.14 -3.51
C ALA A 380 7.78 23.92 -3.85
N GLY A 381 8.23 23.81 -5.10
CA GLY A 381 9.00 22.67 -5.58
C GLY A 381 8.14 21.43 -5.89
N ALA A 382 6.82 21.59 -5.97
CA ALA A 382 5.93 20.54 -6.46
C ALA A 382 6.23 20.19 -7.92
N ASP A 383 5.99 18.93 -8.29
CA ASP A 383 6.17 18.44 -9.64
C ASP A 383 5.39 19.30 -10.66
N PRO A 384 6.01 19.71 -11.78
CA PRO A 384 5.39 20.60 -12.77
C PRO A 384 4.24 19.95 -13.54
N THR A 385 4.02 18.65 -13.43
CA THR A 385 2.93 17.91 -14.06
C THR A 385 1.90 17.49 -13.03
N TYR A 386 2.33 16.88 -11.93
CA TYR A 386 1.44 16.16 -11.00
C TYR A 386 1.03 16.98 -9.76
N GLY A 387 1.75 18.06 -9.46
CA GLY A 387 1.60 18.80 -8.21
C GLY A 387 2.09 18.01 -7.00
N HIS A 388 1.74 18.46 -5.79
CA HIS A 388 2.13 17.79 -4.55
C HIS A 388 1.08 17.96 -3.45
N VAL A 389 0.91 16.97 -2.58
CA VAL A 389 0.00 17.03 -1.44
C VAL A 389 0.71 16.62 -0.16
N ALA A 390 0.46 17.35 0.91
CA ALA A 390 1.04 17.11 2.22
C ALA A 390 -0.03 17.26 3.32
N PHE A 391 0.31 16.88 4.54
CA PHE A 391 -0.53 17.08 5.72
C PHE A 391 -0.03 18.29 6.52
N VAL A 392 -0.95 19.15 6.94
CA VAL A 392 -0.61 20.33 7.77
C VAL A 392 -0.55 19.91 9.24
N GLU A 393 0.66 19.74 9.76
CA GLU A 393 0.91 19.38 11.17
C GLU A 393 0.62 20.57 12.10
N ALA A 394 1.03 21.79 11.72
CA ALA A 394 0.77 23.00 12.50
C ALA A 394 0.67 24.27 11.63
N VAL A 395 -0.07 25.25 12.14
CA VAL A 395 -0.11 26.63 11.62
C VAL A 395 0.54 27.53 12.68
N ASN A 396 1.63 28.19 12.32
CA ASN A 396 2.37 29.08 13.20
C ASN A 396 1.70 30.46 13.27
N ALA A 397 2.02 31.22 14.32
CA ALA A 397 1.45 32.55 14.54
C ALA A 397 1.79 33.55 13.43
N ASP A 398 2.92 33.36 12.75
CA ASP A 398 3.36 34.17 11.60
C ASP A 398 2.69 33.75 10.27
N GLY A 399 1.80 32.75 10.30
CA GLY A 399 1.12 32.21 9.13
C GLY A 399 1.93 31.17 8.35
N SER A 400 3.16 30.85 8.76
CA SER A 400 3.91 29.72 8.19
C SER A 400 3.33 28.39 8.65
N LEU A 401 3.57 27.33 7.88
CA LEU A 401 3.03 26.00 8.13
C LEU A 401 4.15 25.00 8.36
N TYR A 402 4.00 24.18 9.40
CA TYR A 402 4.79 22.96 9.52
C TYR A 402 4.01 21.83 8.88
N ILE A 403 4.61 21.16 7.90
CA ILE A 403 3.97 20.08 7.14
C ILE A 403 4.76 18.79 7.25
N SER A 404 4.05 17.69 7.08
CA SER A 404 4.60 16.35 6.87
C SER A 404 4.17 15.84 5.50
N GLU A 405 5.08 15.21 4.78
CA GLU A 405 4.85 14.79 3.39
C GLU A 405 5.71 13.58 3.03
N MET A 406 5.47 13.02 1.84
CA MET A 406 6.24 11.91 1.30
C MET A 406 6.53 12.14 -0.18
N ASN A 407 7.65 11.63 -0.67
CA ASN A 407 8.08 11.75 -2.07
C ASN A 407 8.48 13.15 -2.52
N VAL A 408 8.97 13.98 -1.59
CA VAL A 408 9.73 15.20 -1.93
C VAL A 408 11.24 14.93 -1.88
N GLN A 409 11.68 14.10 -0.94
CA GLN A 409 13.08 13.70 -0.76
C GLN A 409 13.36 12.28 -1.30
N GLY A 410 12.44 11.72 -2.09
CA GLY A 410 12.52 10.37 -2.63
C GLY A 410 11.33 9.48 -2.25
N LEU A 411 11.15 8.40 -3.01
CA LEU A 411 10.02 7.49 -2.88
C LEU A 411 9.98 6.86 -1.48
N ASN A 412 8.81 6.86 -0.84
CA ASN A 412 8.60 6.31 0.51
C ASN A 412 9.45 6.96 1.62
N VAL A 413 10.01 8.14 1.37
CA VAL A 413 10.69 8.94 2.40
C VAL A 413 9.70 9.95 2.96
N ILE A 414 9.40 9.83 4.26
CA ILE A 414 8.64 10.84 4.99
C ILE A 414 9.58 11.99 5.34
N SER A 415 9.22 13.20 4.92
CA SER A 415 9.96 14.42 5.22
C SER A 415 9.06 15.46 5.88
N TYR A 416 9.70 16.40 6.56
CA TYR A 416 9.04 17.55 7.16
C TYR A 416 9.71 18.81 6.65
N ARG A 417 8.92 19.86 6.42
CA ARG A 417 9.47 21.19 6.16
C ARG A 417 8.51 22.27 6.60
N THR A 418 9.05 23.47 6.73
CA THR A 418 8.27 24.67 7.02
C THR A 418 7.99 25.42 5.73
N ILE A 419 6.72 25.72 5.48
CA ILE A 419 6.24 26.48 4.33
C ILE A 419 5.99 27.92 4.78
N SER A 420 6.66 28.88 4.15
CA SER A 420 6.46 30.30 4.45
C SER A 420 5.01 30.73 4.25
N ALA A 421 4.54 31.72 5.01
CA ALA A 421 3.18 32.25 4.91
C ALA A 421 2.79 32.70 3.48
N SER A 422 3.74 33.26 2.73
CA SER A 422 3.51 33.71 1.34
C SER A 422 3.24 32.55 0.37
N VAL A 423 3.89 31.40 0.58
CA VAL A 423 3.64 30.18 -0.20
C VAL A 423 2.34 29.51 0.27
N ALA A 424 2.12 29.45 1.58
CA ALA A 424 0.91 28.91 2.17
C ALA A 424 -0.36 29.61 1.66
N ALA A 425 -0.33 30.94 1.50
CA ALA A 425 -1.44 31.71 0.96
C ALA A 425 -1.80 31.38 -0.50
N ARG A 426 -0.89 30.74 -1.25
CA ARG A 426 -1.08 30.34 -2.66
C ARG A 426 -1.52 28.88 -2.82
N ALA A 427 -1.47 28.10 -1.75
CA ALA A 427 -1.87 26.70 -1.76
C ALA A 427 -3.39 26.55 -1.61
N THR A 428 -3.88 25.33 -1.85
CA THR A 428 -5.27 24.95 -1.62
C THR A 428 -5.34 23.96 -0.47
N TYR A 429 -6.34 24.08 0.39
CA TYR A 429 -6.51 23.24 1.58
C TYR A 429 -7.81 22.45 1.49
N ILE A 430 -7.75 21.18 1.87
CA ILE A 430 -8.89 20.26 1.86
C ILE A 430 -9.11 19.73 3.28
N ARG A 431 -10.35 19.82 3.76
CA ARG A 431 -10.79 19.19 5.01
C ARG A 431 -11.68 18.00 4.67
N PHE A 432 -11.27 16.82 5.13
CA PHE A 432 -11.97 15.55 4.95
C PHE A 432 -12.91 15.23 6.10
#